data_AF-A0A3E2NDE2-F1
#
_entry.id   AF-A0A3E2NDE2-F1
#
_cell.length_a   1.000
_cell.length_b   1.000
_cell.length_c   1.000
_cell.angle_alpha   90.00
_cell.angle_beta   90.00
_cell.angle_gamma   90.00
#
_symmetry.space_group_name_H-M   'P 1'
#
loop_
_entity.id
_entity.type
_entity.pdbx_description
1 polymer ?
#
loop_
_entity_poly.entity_id
_entity_poly.type
_entity_poly.pdbx_seq_one_letter_code
_entity_poly.pdbx_strand_id
1 'polypeptide(L)'
;MKYIFGINITDDKNNTRLDGEIFISNSSVPVLGEAFEKCDSLYKNYLKQTSMPFWLRVIKLLSFLTTLLMLECLFLDLSDGSLKEKYADAPELFFISAIFFTVWLILFLVEKSRKSQYSDKYDYDRNYVQNIQNYAKELLHIPDDAEIMEVILIYYKNKKRKGIDVSDFHYIKNSNVYVNVKDAVLHMADLGNEWSIPLASITGITKINKLIFVPEWLKEIPYNKGIYKKYKIRKNGMGLLFFKPYYALCITWQDENYELFIPPYELDKLSTLIGVTYDGKDSNR
;
A
#
# COMPACT_ATOMS: atom_id res chain seq x y z
N MET A 1 12.25 2.43 -22.25
CA MET A 1 10.91 2.19 -21.69
C MET A 1 10.70 3.20 -20.58
N LYS A 2 9.56 3.88 -20.56
CA LYS A 2 9.14 4.81 -19.51
C LYS A 2 8.00 4.19 -18.71
N TYR A 3 7.73 4.68 -17.50
CA TYR A 3 6.61 4.18 -16.70
C TYR A 3 5.69 5.33 -16.30
N ILE A 4 4.37 5.19 -16.50
CA ILE A 4 3.44 6.30 -16.27
C ILE A 4 3.58 6.86 -14.85
N PHE A 5 3.62 5.97 -13.86
CA PHE A 5 3.91 6.32 -12.47
C PHE A 5 5.37 6.03 -12.09
N GLY A 6 6.29 6.32 -13.02
CA GLY A 6 7.74 6.17 -12.86
C GLY A 6 8.44 7.50 -12.71
N ILE A 7 9.46 7.53 -11.85
CA ILE A 7 10.41 8.64 -11.76
C ILE A 7 11.79 8.10 -12.09
N ASN A 8 12.33 8.56 -13.21
CA ASN A 8 13.69 8.22 -13.65
C ASN A 8 14.72 9.05 -12.86
N ILE A 9 15.51 8.38 -12.03
CA ILE A 9 16.57 8.99 -11.20
C ILE A 9 17.98 8.60 -11.66
N THR A 10 18.14 8.30 -12.96
CA THR A 10 19.43 7.87 -13.54
C THR A 10 20.46 8.98 -13.43
N ASP A 11 20.12 10.17 -13.96
CA ASP A 11 21.04 11.31 -14.05
C ASP A 11 20.88 12.28 -12.87
N ASP A 12 19.68 12.38 -12.30
CA ASP A 12 19.38 13.20 -11.13
C ASP A 12 18.66 12.38 -10.05
N LYS A 13 19.30 12.24 -8.88
CA LYS A 13 18.74 11.52 -7.73
C LYS A 13 17.56 12.25 -7.08
N ASN A 14 17.45 13.55 -7.29
CA ASN A 14 16.41 14.41 -6.71
C ASN A 14 15.29 14.71 -7.70
N ASN A 15 15.28 14.05 -8.87
CA ASN A 15 14.20 14.21 -9.82
C ASN A 15 12.86 13.85 -9.17
N THR A 16 11.87 14.71 -9.33
CA THR A 16 10.49 14.53 -8.85
C THR A 16 9.50 14.33 -9.99
N ARG A 17 9.97 14.44 -11.25
CA ARG A 17 9.14 14.44 -12.45
C ARG A 17 8.70 13.03 -12.82
N LEU A 18 7.40 12.83 -13.01
CA LEU A 18 6.87 11.55 -13.50
C LEU A 18 7.05 11.43 -15.01
N ASP A 19 7.40 10.25 -15.52
CA ASP A 19 7.48 10.05 -16.97
C ASP A 19 6.09 10.25 -17.63
N GLY A 20 5.01 9.91 -16.91
CA GLY A 20 3.64 10.05 -17.36
C GLY A 20 3.08 11.48 -17.33
N GLU A 21 3.87 12.50 -16.96
CA GLU A 21 3.39 13.90 -16.96
C GLU A 21 2.86 14.37 -18.31
N ILE A 22 3.35 13.80 -19.41
CA ILE A 22 2.86 14.07 -20.77
C ILE A 22 1.37 13.76 -20.94
N PHE A 23 0.81 12.86 -20.13
CA PHE A 23 -0.61 12.52 -20.17
C PHE A 23 -1.46 13.38 -19.22
N ILE A 24 -0.87 14.28 -18.43
CA ILE A 24 -1.64 15.14 -17.53
C ILE A 24 -2.48 16.12 -18.35
N SER A 25 -3.79 16.01 -18.21
CA SER A 25 -4.78 16.86 -18.88
C SER A 25 -5.37 17.93 -17.96
N ASN A 26 -5.39 17.66 -16.65
CA ASN A 26 -5.89 18.58 -15.64
C ASN A 26 -5.11 18.42 -14.31
N SER A 27 -5.05 19.47 -13.51
CA SER A 27 -4.35 19.46 -12.22
C SER A 27 -5.03 20.38 -11.21
N SER A 28 -5.27 19.84 -10.01
CA SER A 28 -5.78 20.60 -8.86
C SER A 28 -4.64 21.22 -8.05
N VAL A 29 -3.38 20.78 -8.27
CA VAL A 29 -2.20 21.21 -7.50
C VAL A 29 -2.01 22.74 -7.49
N PRO A 30 -2.20 23.49 -8.59
CA PRO A 30 -2.08 24.95 -8.55
C PRO A 30 -3.08 25.64 -7.62
N VAL A 31 -4.23 25.01 -7.36
CA VAL A 31 -5.30 25.56 -6.50
C VAL A 31 -5.19 25.01 -5.07
N LEU A 32 -4.83 23.74 -4.91
CA LEU A 32 -4.90 23.00 -3.65
C LEU A 32 -3.53 22.62 -3.07
N GLY A 33 -2.41 23.04 -3.67
CA GLY A 33 -1.06 22.64 -3.27
C GLY A 33 -0.79 22.83 -1.76
N GLU A 34 -1.01 24.03 -1.23
CA GLU A 34 -0.85 24.31 0.21
C GLU A 34 -1.81 23.49 1.08
N ALA A 35 -3.04 23.24 0.59
CA ALA A 35 -4.01 22.44 1.29
C ALA A 35 -3.59 20.96 1.36
N PHE A 36 -3.00 20.41 0.29
CA PHE A 36 -2.43 19.07 0.27
C PHE A 36 -1.24 18.93 1.21
N GLU A 37 -0.33 19.91 1.24
CA GLU A 37 0.77 19.93 2.22
C GLU A 37 0.24 19.96 3.66
N LYS A 38 -0.79 20.75 3.92
CA LYS A 38 -1.45 20.78 5.22
C LYS A 38 -2.05 19.43 5.57
N CYS A 39 -2.77 18.78 4.65
CA CYS A 39 -3.33 17.43 4.85
C CYS A 39 -2.23 16.40 5.19
N ASP A 40 -1.11 16.41 4.48
CA ASP A 40 0.03 15.53 4.77
C ASP A 40 0.63 15.82 6.15
N SER A 41 0.74 17.11 6.53
CA SER A 41 1.20 17.50 7.87
C SER A 41 0.27 17.00 8.98
N LEU A 42 -1.05 17.09 8.79
CA LEU A 42 -2.06 16.61 9.74
C LEU A 42 -1.95 15.10 9.91
N TYR A 43 -1.78 14.37 8.81
CA TYR A 43 -1.58 12.92 8.83
C TYR A 43 -0.28 12.52 9.54
N LYS A 44 0.85 13.21 9.27
CA LYS A 44 2.12 12.95 9.97
C LYS A 44 2.01 13.23 11.47
N ASN A 45 1.34 14.31 11.85
CA ASN A 45 1.11 14.67 13.24
C ASN A 45 0.23 13.64 13.95
N TYR A 46 -0.80 13.13 13.27
CA TYR A 46 -1.63 12.03 13.77
C TYR A 46 -0.82 10.77 14.04
N LEU A 47 -0.02 10.32 13.07
CA LEU A 47 0.82 9.14 13.23
C LEU A 47 1.78 9.32 14.40
N LYS A 48 2.37 10.51 14.56
CA LYS A 48 3.26 10.82 15.70
C LYS A 48 2.51 10.76 17.04
N GLN A 49 1.29 11.26 17.12
CA GLN A 49 0.51 11.33 18.36
C GLN A 49 -0.16 10.00 18.75
N THR A 50 -0.53 9.18 17.77
CA THR A 50 -1.20 7.89 18.01
C THR A 50 -0.25 6.71 18.08
N SER A 51 0.91 6.76 17.40
CA SER A 51 1.83 5.64 17.42
C SER A 51 2.55 5.51 18.76
N MET A 52 2.62 4.28 19.24
CA MET A 52 3.47 3.93 20.37
C MET A 52 4.94 3.94 19.92
N PRO A 53 5.86 4.51 20.73
CA PRO A 53 7.29 4.41 20.48
C PRO A 53 7.71 2.98 20.15
N PHE A 54 8.67 2.83 19.23
CA PHE A 54 9.09 1.53 18.73
C PHE A 54 9.50 0.57 19.86
N TRP A 55 10.27 1.04 20.84
CA TRP A 55 10.74 0.23 21.96
C TRP A 55 9.59 -0.30 22.83
N LEU A 56 8.55 0.49 23.09
CA LEU A 56 7.35 0.03 23.80
C LEU A 56 6.55 -0.99 23.00
N ARG A 57 6.52 -0.88 21.66
CA ARG A 57 5.92 -1.92 20.80
C ARG A 57 6.68 -3.24 20.88
N VAL A 58 8.02 -3.18 20.94
CA VAL A 58 8.88 -4.35 21.13
C VAL A 58 8.63 -4.97 22.51
N ILE A 59 8.61 -4.17 23.59
CA ILE A 59 8.32 -4.67 24.94
C ILE A 59 6.94 -5.33 24.99
N LYS A 60 5.92 -4.73 24.38
CA LYS A 60 4.57 -5.31 24.30
C LYS A 60 4.60 -6.68 23.59
N LEU A 61 5.31 -6.79 22.46
CA LEU A 61 5.42 -8.05 21.71
C LEU A 61 6.16 -9.12 22.51
N LEU A 62 7.31 -8.79 23.10
CA LEU A 62 8.07 -9.72 23.93
C LEU A 62 7.26 -10.18 25.14
N SER A 63 6.57 -9.26 25.81
CA SER A 63 5.71 -9.61 26.95
C SER A 63 4.61 -10.59 26.54
N PHE A 64 3.98 -10.38 25.39
CA PHE A 64 2.98 -11.30 24.86
C PHE A 64 3.55 -12.69 24.56
N LEU A 65 4.71 -12.75 23.89
CA LEU A 65 5.36 -14.01 23.53
C LEU A 65 5.82 -14.77 24.78
N THR A 66 6.38 -14.08 25.78
CA THR A 66 6.76 -14.70 27.05
C THR A 66 5.56 -15.25 27.79
N THR A 67 4.44 -14.52 27.87
CA THR A 67 3.19 -15.06 28.44
C THR A 67 2.73 -16.31 27.69
N LEU A 68 2.80 -16.32 26.36
CA LEU A 68 2.36 -17.45 25.55
C LEU A 68 3.25 -18.70 25.77
N LEU A 69 4.57 -18.54 25.77
CA LEU A 69 5.52 -19.62 26.07
C LEU A 69 5.33 -20.18 27.48
N MET A 70 5.15 -19.30 28.47
CA MET A 70 4.93 -19.74 29.85
C MET A 70 3.61 -20.48 30.02
N LEU A 71 2.52 -20.02 29.37
CA LEU A 71 1.25 -20.73 29.34
C LEU A 71 1.41 -22.09 28.63
N GLU A 72 2.16 -22.16 27.53
CA GLU A 72 2.43 -23.40 26.82
C GLU A 72 3.21 -24.40 27.70
N CYS A 73 4.22 -23.97 28.46
CA CYS A 73 4.89 -24.83 29.45
C CYS A 73 3.91 -25.36 30.51
N LEU A 74 3.00 -24.52 31.01
CA LEU A 74 1.99 -24.94 31.99
C LEU A 74 0.96 -25.93 31.39
N PHE A 75 0.65 -25.76 30.09
CA PHE A 75 -0.38 -26.53 29.39
C PHE A 75 0.13 -27.79 28.67
N LEU A 76 1.39 -27.85 28.23
CA LEU A 76 1.98 -29.07 27.65
C LEU A 76 2.12 -30.19 28.69
N ASP A 77 2.36 -29.84 29.95
CA ASP A 77 2.30 -30.80 31.06
C ASP A 77 0.86 -31.24 31.41
N LEU A 78 -0.22 -30.74 30.78
CA LEU A 78 -1.61 -31.08 31.18
C LEU A 78 -1.98 -32.56 30.93
N SER A 79 -1.12 -33.34 30.29
CA SER A 79 -1.29 -34.79 30.26
C SER A 79 -1.08 -35.43 31.64
N ASP A 80 -0.35 -34.79 32.55
CA ASP A 80 -0.03 -35.33 33.89
C ASP A 80 -0.18 -34.24 34.98
N GLY A 81 -1.22 -34.35 35.80
CA GLY A 81 -1.38 -33.57 37.04
C GLY A 81 -2.35 -32.37 36.99
N SER A 82 -2.91 -32.07 38.16
CA SER A 82 -3.84 -30.96 38.39
C SER A 82 -3.11 -29.60 38.44
N LEU A 83 -3.81 -28.50 38.14
CA LEU A 83 -3.25 -27.13 38.23
C LEU A 83 -2.63 -26.80 39.60
N LYS A 84 -3.13 -27.42 40.67
CA LYS A 84 -2.65 -27.21 42.04
C LYS A 84 -1.27 -27.84 42.27
N GLU A 85 -1.01 -29.00 41.68
CA GLU A 85 0.28 -29.69 41.77
C GLU A 85 1.36 -28.89 41.03
N LYS A 86 1.05 -28.41 39.83
CA LYS A 86 2.00 -27.57 39.05
C LYS A 86 2.31 -26.23 39.70
N TYR A 87 1.33 -25.63 40.37
CA TYR A 87 1.57 -24.41 41.15
C TYR A 87 2.49 -24.69 42.35
N ALA A 88 2.41 -25.88 42.96
CA ALA A 88 3.32 -26.27 44.03
C ALA A 88 4.74 -26.54 43.49
N ASP A 89 4.85 -27.12 42.29
CA ASP A 89 6.14 -27.46 41.68
C ASP A 89 6.88 -26.23 41.12
N ALA A 90 6.17 -25.29 40.49
CA ALA A 90 6.77 -24.13 39.83
C ALA A 90 5.91 -22.85 39.98
N PRO A 91 5.71 -22.33 41.22
CA PRO A 91 4.90 -21.14 41.45
C PRO A 91 5.46 -19.89 40.75
N GLU A 92 6.77 -19.83 40.55
CA GLU A 92 7.48 -18.75 39.89
C GLU A 92 6.99 -18.50 38.45
N LEU A 93 6.66 -19.57 37.70
CA LEU A 93 6.16 -19.48 36.34
C LEU A 93 4.81 -18.76 36.26
N PHE A 94 3.95 -18.99 37.26
CA PHE A 94 2.66 -18.30 37.36
C PHE A 94 2.83 -16.81 37.61
N PHE A 95 3.72 -16.43 38.53
CA PHE A 95 4.00 -15.01 38.81
C PHE A 95 4.67 -14.31 37.63
N ILE A 96 5.66 -14.93 36.99
CA ILE A 96 6.32 -14.39 35.82
C ILE A 96 5.31 -14.20 34.68
N SER A 97 4.49 -15.21 34.38
CA SER A 97 3.45 -15.13 33.36
C SER A 97 2.44 -14.00 33.64
N ALA A 98 2.00 -13.87 34.90
CA ALA A 98 1.08 -12.81 35.32
C ALA A 98 1.69 -11.41 35.17
N ILE A 99 2.97 -11.22 35.50
CA ILE A 99 3.68 -9.95 35.31
C ILE A 99 3.73 -9.57 33.83
N PHE A 100 4.19 -10.48 32.96
CA PHE A 100 4.29 -10.21 31.53
C PHE A 100 2.92 -9.98 30.88
N PHE A 101 1.90 -10.72 31.31
CA PHE A 101 0.52 -10.50 30.85
C PHE A 101 0.02 -9.11 31.26
N THR A 102 0.30 -8.68 32.49
CA THR A 102 -0.07 -7.36 33.00
C THR A 102 0.63 -6.25 32.23
N VAL A 103 1.94 -6.38 31.98
CA VAL A 103 2.70 -5.42 31.15
C VAL A 103 2.12 -5.33 29.74
N TRP A 104 1.85 -6.48 29.11
CA TRP A 104 1.21 -6.53 27.80
C TRP A 104 -0.16 -5.82 27.82
N LEU A 105 -1.00 -6.11 28.81
CA LEU A 105 -2.34 -5.57 28.93
C LEU A 105 -2.32 -4.05 29.13
N ILE A 106 -1.44 -3.54 30.00
CA ILE A 106 -1.26 -2.09 30.19
C ILE A 106 -0.86 -1.43 28.88
N LEU A 107 0.14 -1.98 28.18
CA LEU A 107 0.59 -1.40 26.90
C LEU A 107 -0.50 -1.48 25.82
N PHE A 108 -1.28 -2.56 25.79
CA PHE A 108 -2.43 -2.70 24.90
C PHE A 108 -3.50 -1.63 25.18
N LEU A 109 -3.84 -1.41 26.46
CA LEU A 109 -4.82 -0.40 26.88
C LEU A 109 -4.31 1.03 26.63
N VAL A 110 -3.02 1.31 26.86
CA VAL A 110 -2.42 2.62 26.54
C VAL A 110 -2.48 2.90 25.04
N GLU A 111 -2.17 1.91 24.19
CA GLU A 111 -2.29 2.09 22.74
C GLU A 111 -3.74 2.37 22.33
N LYS A 112 -4.70 1.61 22.86
CA LYS A 112 -6.13 1.80 22.58
C LYS A 112 -6.63 3.16 23.08
N SER A 113 -6.24 3.54 24.29
CA SER A 113 -6.59 4.83 24.91
C SER A 113 -6.02 6.00 24.12
N ARG A 114 -4.75 5.95 23.69
CA ARG A 114 -4.18 7.00 22.82
C ARG A 114 -4.97 7.12 21.51
N LYS A 115 -5.25 6.01 20.82
CA LYS A 115 -6.07 6.04 19.59
C LYS A 115 -7.45 6.65 19.82
N SER A 116 -8.08 6.38 20.96
CA SER A 116 -9.38 6.94 21.33
C SER A 116 -9.30 8.40 21.77
N GLN A 117 -8.30 8.80 22.56
CA GLN A 117 -8.16 10.18 23.04
C GLN A 117 -7.94 11.16 21.90
N TYR A 118 -7.25 10.71 20.84
CA TYR A 118 -7.02 11.51 19.66
C TYR A 118 -8.15 11.39 18.62
N SER A 119 -9.29 10.75 18.91
CA SER A 119 -10.43 10.69 17.96
C SER A 119 -11.14 12.05 17.81
N ASP A 120 -11.37 12.76 18.90
CA ASP A 120 -12.25 13.94 18.89
C ASP A 120 -11.57 15.16 18.23
N LYS A 121 -10.26 15.33 18.45
CA LYS A 121 -9.44 16.31 17.70
C LYS A 121 -9.35 15.96 16.21
N TYR A 122 -9.57 14.69 15.86
CA TYR A 122 -9.50 14.18 14.50
C TYR A 122 -10.75 14.44 13.67
N ASP A 123 -11.89 14.75 14.28
CA ASP A 123 -13.11 14.97 13.49
C ASP A 123 -13.00 16.26 12.67
N TYR A 124 -12.39 17.31 13.21
CA TYR A 124 -12.08 18.52 12.43
C TYR A 124 -11.08 18.24 11.31
N ASP A 125 -9.95 17.60 11.61
CA ASP A 125 -8.91 17.29 10.63
C ASP A 125 -9.45 16.34 9.54
N ARG A 126 -10.29 15.37 9.91
CA ARG A 126 -10.96 14.45 9.00
C ARG A 126 -11.92 15.19 8.09
N ASN A 127 -12.76 16.08 8.63
CA ASN A 127 -13.69 16.88 7.83
C ASN A 127 -12.93 17.82 6.88
N TYR A 128 -11.83 18.43 7.34
CA TYR A 128 -10.96 19.24 6.49
C TYR A 128 -10.38 18.41 5.34
N VAL A 129 -9.78 17.25 5.64
CA VAL A 129 -9.23 16.34 4.61
C VAL A 129 -10.32 15.91 3.64
N GLN A 130 -11.50 15.51 4.13
CA GLN A 130 -12.62 15.10 3.30
C GLN A 130 -13.10 16.22 2.37
N ASN A 131 -13.20 17.45 2.88
CA ASN A 131 -13.60 18.61 2.08
C ASN A 131 -12.57 18.91 0.97
N ILE A 132 -11.27 18.83 1.28
CA ILE A 132 -10.22 19.00 0.27
C ILE A 132 -10.26 17.87 -0.77
N GLN A 133 -10.50 16.62 -0.37
CA GLN A 133 -10.66 15.52 -1.30
C GLN A 133 -11.88 15.70 -2.22
N ASN A 134 -13.02 16.12 -1.66
CA ASN A 134 -14.23 16.38 -2.44
C ASN A 134 -14.00 17.54 -3.42
N TYR A 135 -13.37 18.62 -2.98
CA TYR A 135 -13.08 19.76 -3.84
C TYR A 135 -12.08 19.40 -4.95
N ALA A 136 -11.08 18.57 -4.65
CA ALA A 136 -10.18 18.03 -5.65
C ALA A 136 -10.92 17.19 -6.71
N LYS A 137 -11.89 16.35 -6.31
CA LYS A 137 -12.74 15.60 -7.25
C LYS A 137 -13.55 16.52 -8.15
N GLU A 138 -14.12 17.59 -7.61
CA GLU A 138 -14.88 18.59 -8.37
C GLU A 138 -13.99 19.30 -9.39
N LEU A 139 -12.80 19.77 -8.98
CA LEU A 139 -11.84 20.45 -9.86
C LEU A 139 -11.31 19.55 -10.99
N LEU A 140 -11.11 18.27 -10.69
CA LEU A 140 -10.66 17.27 -11.66
C LEU A 140 -11.81 16.61 -12.43
N HIS A 141 -13.06 17.00 -12.17
CA HIS A 141 -14.25 16.42 -12.79
C HIS A 141 -14.31 14.88 -12.71
N ILE A 142 -13.85 14.31 -11.59
CA ILE A 142 -13.89 12.87 -11.34
C ILE A 142 -15.35 12.46 -11.14
N PRO A 143 -15.90 11.55 -11.96
CA PRO A 143 -17.30 11.16 -11.83
C PRO A 143 -17.55 10.30 -10.59
N ASP A 144 -18.77 10.34 -10.07
CA ASP A 144 -19.15 9.63 -8.83
C ASP A 144 -19.08 8.10 -8.96
N ASP A 145 -19.25 7.58 -10.17
CA ASP A 145 -19.15 6.17 -10.51
C ASP A 145 -17.73 5.74 -10.93
N ALA A 146 -16.73 6.63 -10.78
CA ALA A 146 -15.34 6.27 -11.03
C ALA A 146 -14.90 5.10 -10.15
N GLU A 147 -14.32 4.09 -10.79
CA GLU A 147 -13.77 2.94 -10.11
C GLU A 147 -12.47 3.31 -9.39
N ILE A 148 -12.20 2.69 -8.24
CA ILE A 148 -10.92 2.87 -7.56
C ILE A 148 -10.01 1.68 -7.89
N MET A 149 -8.82 1.98 -8.41
CA MET A 149 -7.78 1.02 -8.76
C MET A 149 -6.49 1.31 -8.01
N GLU A 150 -5.80 0.25 -7.60
CA GLU A 150 -4.43 0.38 -7.09
C GLU A 150 -3.41 0.31 -8.24
N VAL A 151 -2.45 1.23 -8.23
CA VAL A 151 -1.34 1.28 -9.19
C VAL A 151 0.00 1.27 -8.46
N ILE A 152 1.04 0.78 -9.15
CA ILE A 152 2.39 0.70 -8.59
C ILE A 152 3.22 1.88 -9.11
N LEU A 153 3.79 2.64 -8.18
CA LEU A 153 4.69 3.75 -8.46
C LEU A 153 6.14 3.32 -8.21
N ILE A 154 7.04 3.69 -9.11
CA ILE A 154 8.44 3.26 -9.05
C ILE A 154 9.42 4.42 -9.24
N TYR A 155 10.49 4.43 -8.46
CA TYR A 155 11.69 5.22 -8.73
C TYR A 155 12.74 4.28 -9.28
N TYR A 156 13.28 4.59 -10.44
CA TYR A 156 14.11 3.64 -11.16
C TYR A 156 15.34 4.31 -11.78
N LYS A 157 16.36 3.48 -12.03
CA LYS A 157 17.54 3.87 -12.81
C LYS A 157 17.68 2.96 -14.01
N ASN A 158 17.96 3.56 -15.15
CA ASN A 158 18.37 2.84 -16.34
C ASN A 158 19.83 2.40 -16.16
N LYS A 159 20.09 1.12 -16.44
CA LYS A 159 21.43 0.54 -16.46
C LYS A 159 21.58 -0.32 -17.70
N LYS A 160 22.75 -0.28 -18.33
CA LYS A 160 23.13 -1.27 -19.34
C LYS A 160 23.61 -2.55 -18.67
N ARG A 161 22.92 -3.67 -18.90
CA ARG A 161 23.36 -5.02 -18.50
C ARG A 161 23.51 -5.88 -19.74
N LYS A 162 24.72 -6.35 -20.02
CA LYS A 162 25.05 -7.16 -21.20
C LYS A 162 24.56 -6.53 -22.53
N GLY A 163 24.68 -5.20 -22.65
CA GLY A 163 24.25 -4.44 -23.83
C GLY A 163 22.75 -4.14 -23.90
N ILE A 164 21.95 -4.56 -22.92
CA ILE A 164 20.51 -4.33 -22.86
C ILE A 164 20.21 -3.28 -21.79
N ASP A 165 19.35 -2.31 -22.11
CA ASP A 165 18.84 -1.35 -21.13
C ASP A 165 17.85 -2.03 -20.18
N VAL A 166 18.13 -1.96 -18.89
CA VAL A 166 17.34 -2.54 -17.81
C VAL A 166 17.04 -1.47 -16.77
N SER A 167 15.79 -1.43 -16.31
CA SER A 167 15.35 -0.58 -15.21
C SER A 167 15.59 -1.26 -13.86
N ASP A 168 16.30 -0.57 -12.98
CA ASP A 168 16.59 -1.03 -11.62
C ASP A 168 15.74 -0.24 -10.62
N PHE A 169 14.78 -0.89 -9.96
CA PHE A 169 13.82 -0.24 -9.07
C PHE A 169 14.46 0.02 -7.70
N HIS A 170 14.60 1.29 -7.35
CA HIS A 170 15.22 1.73 -6.09
C HIS A 170 14.19 1.97 -5.00
N TYR A 171 12.98 2.37 -5.39
CA TYR A 171 11.90 2.66 -4.45
C TYR A 171 10.55 2.33 -5.09
N ILE A 172 9.66 1.70 -4.32
CA ILE A 172 8.33 1.27 -4.78
C ILE A 172 7.27 1.75 -3.78
N LYS A 173 6.21 2.35 -4.31
CA LYS A 173 4.99 2.70 -3.59
C LYS A 173 3.77 2.17 -4.35
N ASN A 174 2.63 2.16 -3.69
CA ASN A 174 1.33 1.95 -4.31
C ASN A 174 0.40 3.09 -3.92
N SER A 175 -0.54 3.41 -4.80
CA SER A 175 -1.58 4.41 -4.54
C SER A 175 -2.89 3.98 -5.17
N ASN A 176 -3.98 4.46 -4.61
CA ASN A 176 -5.29 4.38 -5.25
C ASN A 176 -5.43 5.54 -6.24
N VAL A 177 -5.96 5.23 -7.42
CA VAL A 177 -6.36 6.19 -8.44
C VAL A 177 -7.82 5.95 -8.79
N TYR A 178 -8.56 7.03 -9.03
CA TYR A 178 -9.88 6.99 -9.63
C TYR A 178 -9.71 6.74 -11.11
N VAL A 179 -10.48 5.81 -11.68
CA VAL A 179 -10.40 5.44 -13.08
C VAL A 179 -11.79 5.38 -13.70
N ASN A 180 -11.88 5.90 -14.92
CA ASN A 180 -13.08 5.81 -15.74
C ASN A 180 -12.69 5.87 -17.21
N VAL A 181 -13.57 5.38 -18.07
CA VAL A 181 -13.41 5.50 -19.53
C VAL A 181 -14.53 6.36 -20.06
N LYS A 182 -14.17 7.39 -20.83
CA LYS A 182 -15.11 8.30 -21.48
C LYS A 182 -14.53 8.71 -22.83
N ASP A 183 -15.37 8.77 -23.86
CA ASP A 183 -14.98 9.25 -25.20
C ASP A 183 -13.70 8.58 -25.77
N ALA A 184 -13.57 7.26 -25.57
CA ALA A 184 -12.40 6.45 -25.95
C ALA A 184 -11.07 6.90 -25.31
N VAL A 185 -11.13 7.49 -24.13
CA VAL A 185 -10.00 7.88 -23.29
C VAL A 185 -10.13 7.19 -21.93
N LEU A 186 -9.04 6.61 -21.45
CA LEU A 186 -8.87 6.18 -20.07
C LEU A 186 -8.43 7.39 -19.25
N HIS A 187 -9.28 7.79 -18.31
CA HIS A 187 -8.99 8.83 -17.33
C HIS A 187 -8.54 8.16 -16.03
N MET A 188 -7.46 8.67 -15.44
CA MET A 188 -6.96 8.25 -14.13
C MET A 188 -6.67 9.49 -13.29
N ALA A 189 -7.01 9.50 -12.01
CA ALA A 189 -6.74 10.66 -11.15
C ALA A 189 -6.34 10.26 -9.71
N ASP A 190 -5.35 10.97 -9.15
CA ASP A 190 -4.84 10.77 -7.78
C ASP A 190 -5.24 11.92 -6.82
N LEU A 191 -6.27 12.68 -7.19
CA LEU A 191 -6.73 13.95 -6.59
C LEU A 191 -5.81 15.15 -6.86
N GLY A 192 -4.53 14.96 -7.14
CA GLY A 192 -3.62 16.03 -7.54
C GLY A 192 -3.69 16.30 -9.05
N ASN A 193 -3.59 15.24 -9.83
CA ASN A 193 -3.59 15.31 -11.29
C ASN A 193 -4.58 14.33 -11.90
N GLU A 194 -5.03 14.66 -13.12
CA GLU A 194 -5.77 13.79 -14.00
C GLU A 194 -4.88 13.44 -15.21
N TRP A 195 -4.71 12.14 -15.48
CA TRP A 195 -4.06 11.61 -16.65
C TRP A 195 -5.11 11.13 -17.65
N SER A 196 -5.01 11.56 -18.90
CA SER A 196 -5.89 11.16 -20.00
C SER A 196 -5.10 10.38 -21.05
N ILE A 197 -5.38 9.08 -21.15
CA ILE A 197 -4.68 8.14 -22.05
C ILE A 197 -5.66 7.68 -23.12
N PRO A 198 -5.46 8.03 -24.40
CA PRO A 198 -6.31 7.54 -25.48
C PRO A 198 -6.27 6.02 -25.56
N LEU A 199 -7.43 5.35 -25.61
CA LEU A 199 -7.47 3.89 -25.68
C LEU A 199 -6.77 3.35 -26.93
N ALA A 200 -6.77 4.11 -28.03
CA ALA A 200 -6.04 3.75 -29.25
C ALA A 200 -4.51 3.69 -29.07
N SER A 201 -3.96 4.32 -28.03
CA SER A 201 -2.53 4.25 -27.69
C SER A 201 -2.18 2.99 -26.90
N ILE A 202 -3.17 2.29 -26.35
CA ILE A 202 -2.98 1.06 -25.59
C ILE A 202 -2.69 -0.09 -26.57
N THR A 203 -1.52 -0.69 -26.44
CA THR A 203 -1.06 -1.78 -27.32
C THR A 203 -1.29 -3.17 -26.74
N GLY A 204 -1.65 -3.25 -25.46
CA GLY A 204 -2.02 -4.50 -24.79
C GLY A 204 -1.65 -4.52 -23.32
N ILE A 205 -1.81 -5.70 -22.71
CA ILE A 205 -1.40 -5.98 -21.34
C ILE A 205 -0.34 -7.08 -21.36
N THR A 206 0.76 -6.87 -20.66
CA THR A 206 1.85 -7.84 -20.54
C THR A 206 1.93 -8.36 -19.11
N LYS A 207 2.12 -9.67 -18.94
CA LYS A 207 2.35 -10.27 -17.64
C LYS A 207 3.83 -10.26 -17.30
N ILE A 208 4.19 -9.71 -16.15
CA ILE A 208 5.56 -9.68 -15.66
C ILE A 208 5.70 -10.77 -14.59
N ASN A 209 6.41 -11.84 -14.95
CA ASN A 209 6.59 -13.00 -14.09
C ASN A 209 7.75 -12.80 -13.09
N LYS A 210 7.79 -11.66 -12.41
CA LYS A 210 8.77 -11.32 -11.36
C LYS A 210 8.09 -10.98 -10.05
N LEU A 211 8.85 -11.18 -8.97
CA LEU A 211 8.41 -10.78 -7.64
C LEU A 211 8.50 -9.26 -7.53
N ILE A 212 7.41 -8.63 -7.11
CA ILE A 212 7.39 -7.23 -6.71
C ILE A 212 6.83 -7.12 -5.29
N PHE A 213 7.03 -5.97 -4.66
CA PHE A 213 6.42 -5.67 -3.38
C PHE A 213 5.75 -4.31 -3.40
N VAL A 214 4.74 -4.15 -2.55
CA VAL A 214 4.13 -2.85 -2.22
C VAL A 214 4.16 -2.64 -0.71
N PRO A 215 4.33 -1.40 -0.24
CA PRO A 215 4.42 -1.12 1.19
C PRO A 215 3.09 -1.24 1.92
N GLU A 216 1.96 -0.97 1.26
CA GLU A 216 0.66 -0.80 1.91
C GLU A 216 -0.43 -1.69 1.33
N TRP A 217 -1.40 -2.08 2.15
CA TRP A 217 -2.62 -2.76 1.70
C TRP A 217 -3.74 -1.74 1.67
N LEU A 218 -4.20 -1.35 0.47
CA LEU A 218 -5.17 -0.27 0.30
C LEU A 218 -6.62 -0.77 0.13
N LYS A 219 -6.87 -2.06 0.37
CA LYS A 219 -8.20 -2.68 0.23
C LYS A 219 -8.83 -2.99 1.57
N GLU A 220 -10.15 -2.89 1.64
CA GLU A 220 -10.91 -3.16 2.86
C GLU A 220 -10.82 -4.63 3.28
N ILE A 221 -10.98 -5.55 2.32
CA ILE A 221 -10.86 -6.98 2.59
C ILE A 221 -9.37 -7.31 2.72
N PRO A 222 -8.93 -7.98 3.80
CA PRO A 222 -7.52 -8.36 3.97
C PRO A 222 -6.96 -9.19 2.81
N TYR A 223 -5.69 -8.97 2.47
CA TYR A 223 -5.00 -9.61 1.34
C TYR A 223 -5.05 -11.15 1.31
N ASN A 224 -5.18 -11.79 2.47
CA ASN A 224 -5.22 -13.25 2.62
C ASN A 224 -6.64 -13.82 2.77
N LYS A 225 -7.67 -13.00 2.56
CA LYS A 225 -9.09 -13.39 2.69
C LYS A 225 -9.87 -13.12 1.40
N GLY A 226 -11.05 -13.74 1.30
CA GLY A 226 -12.02 -13.49 0.25
C GLY A 226 -11.45 -13.61 -1.17
N ILE A 227 -11.81 -12.64 -2.01
CA ILE A 227 -11.41 -12.57 -3.42
C ILE A 227 -9.89 -12.49 -3.62
N TYR A 228 -9.13 -12.06 -2.61
CA TYR A 228 -7.70 -11.84 -2.74
C TYR A 228 -6.84 -13.09 -2.48
N LYS A 229 -7.42 -14.12 -1.84
CA LYS A 229 -6.71 -15.37 -1.50
C LYS A 229 -6.09 -16.05 -2.73
N LYS A 230 -6.73 -15.94 -3.90
CA LYS A 230 -6.26 -16.54 -5.16
C LYS A 230 -4.92 -15.97 -5.65
N TYR A 231 -4.56 -14.75 -5.26
CA TYR A 231 -3.33 -14.08 -5.69
C TYR A 231 -2.09 -14.40 -4.84
N LYS A 232 -2.25 -15.20 -3.77
CA LYS A 232 -1.14 -15.73 -2.94
C LYS A 232 -0.18 -14.63 -2.43
N ILE A 233 -0.71 -13.47 -2.07
CA ILE A 233 0.04 -12.33 -1.55
C ILE A 233 0.68 -12.72 -0.21
N ARG A 234 1.97 -12.41 -0.04
CA ARG A 234 2.73 -12.71 1.18
C ARG A 234 3.15 -11.43 1.88
N LYS A 235 3.02 -11.38 3.21
CA LYS A 235 3.51 -10.26 4.02
C LYS A 235 4.79 -10.69 4.74
N ASN A 236 5.86 -9.90 4.64
CA ASN A 236 7.09 -10.17 5.39
C ASN A 236 7.04 -9.58 6.81
N GLY A 237 8.07 -9.83 7.61
CA GLY A 237 8.18 -9.30 8.99
C GLY A 237 8.24 -7.77 9.09
N MET A 238 8.61 -7.07 8.01
CA MET A 238 8.59 -5.60 7.92
C MET A 238 7.23 -5.05 7.47
N GLY A 239 6.29 -5.93 7.14
CA GLY A 239 4.95 -5.56 6.70
C GLY A 239 4.78 -5.33 5.20
N LEU A 240 5.84 -5.49 4.40
CA LEU A 240 5.80 -5.37 2.94
C LEU A 240 5.03 -6.55 2.33
N LEU A 241 4.25 -6.27 1.30
CA LEU A 241 3.37 -7.22 0.63
C LEU A 241 3.97 -7.62 -0.72
N PHE A 242 4.25 -8.90 -0.89
CA PHE A 242 4.90 -9.45 -2.08
C PHE A 242 3.91 -10.27 -2.90
N PHE A 243 3.98 -10.11 -4.22
CA PHE A 243 3.19 -10.89 -5.17
C PHE A 243 3.92 -11.10 -6.50
N LYS A 244 3.49 -12.15 -7.20
CA LYS A 244 3.93 -12.53 -8.54
C LYS A 244 2.81 -13.37 -9.18
N PRO A 245 2.45 -13.15 -10.46
CA PRO A 245 2.94 -12.09 -11.33
C PRO A 245 2.35 -10.72 -10.96
N TYR A 246 2.80 -9.68 -11.66
CA TYR A 246 2.11 -8.41 -11.80
C TYR A 246 1.98 -8.07 -13.29
N TYR A 247 1.25 -7.02 -13.64
CA TYR A 247 0.91 -6.72 -15.03
C TYR A 247 1.34 -5.30 -15.41
N ALA A 248 1.62 -5.12 -16.70
CA ALA A 248 1.90 -3.84 -17.30
C ALA A 248 0.88 -3.55 -18.41
N LEU A 249 0.18 -2.44 -18.31
CA LEU A 249 -0.58 -1.87 -19.43
C LEU A 249 0.41 -1.15 -20.34
N CYS A 250 0.55 -1.61 -21.58
CA CYS A 250 1.51 -1.10 -22.55
C CYS A 250 0.87 0.00 -23.39
N ILE A 251 1.53 1.15 -23.49
CA ILE A 251 1.05 2.33 -24.20
C ILE A 251 2.15 2.84 -25.14
N THR A 252 1.78 3.19 -26.36
CA THR A 252 2.67 3.84 -27.33
C THR A 252 2.14 5.22 -27.64
N TRP A 253 2.94 6.25 -27.36
CA TRP A 253 2.57 7.65 -27.55
C TRP A 253 3.76 8.45 -28.06
N GLN A 254 3.58 9.18 -29.16
CA GLN A 254 4.64 9.99 -29.80
C GLN A 254 5.97 9.22 -29.97
N ASP A 255 5.89 8.01 -30.54
CA ASP A 255 7.01 7.08 -30.77
C ASP A 255 7.73 6.57 -29.50
N GLU A 256 7.20 6.87 -28.32
CA GLU A 256 7.71 6.38 -27.05
C GLU A 256 6.80 5.31 -26.45
N ASN A 257 7.42 4.38 -25.72
CA ASN A 257 6.70 3.30 -25.04
C ASN A 257 6.65 3.54 -23.53
N TYR A 258 5.46 3.40 -22.99
CA TYR A 258 5.10 3.58 -21.60
C TYR A 258 4.48 2.30 -21.03
N GLU A 259 4.77 2.02 -19.76
CA GLU A 259 4.13 0.94 -19.00
C GLU A 259 3.46 1.50 -17.74
N LEU A 260 2.22 1.09 -17.48
CA LEU A 260 1.55 1.29 -16.20
C LEU A 260 1.51 -0.03 -15.44
N PHE A 261 2.14 -0.07 -14.27
CA PHE A 261 2.22 -1.28 -13.44
C PHE A 261 1.03 -1.43 -12.51
N ILE A 262 0.48 -2.64 -12.52
CA ILE A 262 -0.80 -2.96 -11.93
C ILE A 262 -0.67 -4.26 -11.11
N PRO A 263 -1.12 -4.28 -9.85
CA PRO A 263 -1.17 -5.49 -9.05
C PRO A 263 -2.06 -6.57 -9.69
N PRO A 264 -1.82 -7.86 -9.44
CA PRO A 264 -2.55 -8.94 -10.10
C PRO A 264 -4.05 -8.94 -9.80
N TYR A 265 -4.46 -8.35 -8.68
CA TYR A 265 -5.86 -8.26 -8.27
C TYR A 265 -6.64 -7.11 -8.88
N GLU A 266 -5.98 -6.28 -9.68
CA GLU A 266 -6.61 -5.17 -10.41
C GLU A 266 -6.78 -5.47 -11.91
N LEU A 267 -6.19 -6.58 -12.39
CA LEU A 267 -6.22 -6.93 -13.81
C LEU A 267 -7.63 -7.08 -14.37
N ASP A 268 -8.49 -7.83 -13.67
CA ASP A 268 -9.84 -8.13 -14.13
C ASP A 268 -10.62 -6.80 -14.29
N LYS A 269 -10.51 -5.92 -13.29
CA LYS A 269 -11.13 -4.59 -13.29
C LYS A 269 -10.63 -3.72 -14.44
N LEU A 270 -9.32 -3.61 -14.63
CA LEU A 270 -8.74 -2.86 -15.74
C LEU A 270 -9.24 -3.39 -17.09
N SER A 271 -9.15 -4.71 -17.29
CA SER A 271 -9.45 -5.35 -18.57
C SER A 271 -10.90 -5.11 -18.97
N THR A 272 -11.82 -5.17 -18.01
CA THR A 272 -13.23 -4.83 -18.22
C THR A 272 -13.40 -3.36 -18.58
N LEU A 273 -12.69 -2.45 -17.90
CA LEU A 273 -12.81 -1.00 -18.11
C LEU A 273 -12.34 -0.57 -19.51
N ILE A 274 -11.19 -1.07 -19.96
CA ILE A 274 -10.57 -0.64 -21.23
C ILE A 274 -10.96 -1.52 -22.43
N GLY A 275 -11.69 -2.63 -22.20
CA GLY A 275 -12.07 -3.56 -23.27
C GLY A 275 -10.91 -4.35 -23.87
N VAL A 276 -9.78 -4.45 -23.17
CA VAL A 276 -8.57 -5.18 -23.61
C VAL A 276 -8.31 -6.32 -22.62
N THR A 277 -8.27 -7.55 -23.12
CA THR A 277 -7.90 -8.71 -22.29
C THR A 277 -6.42 -9.01 -22.39
N TYR A 278 -5.85 -9.57 -21.32
CA TYR A 278 -4.53 -10.16 -21.37
C TYR A 278 -4.48 -11.27 -22.44
N ASP A 279 -3.58 -11.14 -23.41
CA ASP A 279 -3.49 -12.01 -24.60
C ASP A 279 -2.49 -13.17 -24.45
N GLY A 280 -1.90 -13.36 -23.26
CA GLY A 280 -0.90 -14.39 -23.02
C GLY A 280 0.55 -13.95 -23.23
N LYS A 281 0.83 -12.67 -23.54
CA LYS A 281 2.20 -12.15 -23.63
C LYS A 281 2.89 -12.10 -22.26
N ASP A 282 3.75 -13.08 -22.01
CA ASP A 282 4.64 -13.10 -20.85
C ASP A 282 5.93 -12.32 -21.14
N SER A 283 6.34 -11.47 -20.19
CA SER A 283 7.63 -10.78 -20.19
C SER A 283 8.54 -11.37 -19.12
N ASN A 284 9.76 -11.74 -19.55
CA ASN A 284 10.85 -12.18 -18.67
C ASN A 284 11.68 -11.00 -18.13
N ARG A 285 11.29 -9.75 -18.44
CA ARG A 285 11.97 -8.51 -18.03
C ARG A 285 11.96 -8.31 -16.54
#